data_AF-A0A832YEN3-F1
#
_entry.id   AF-A0A832YEN3-F1
#
_cell.length_a   1.000
_cell.length_b   1.000
_cell.length_c   1.000
_cell.angle_alpha   90.00
_cell.angle_beta   90.00
_cell.angle_gamma   90.00
#
_symmetry.space_group_name_H-M   'P 1'
#
loop_
_entity.id
_entity.type
_entity.pdbx_description
1 polymer ?
#
loop_
_entity_poly.entity_id
_entity_poly.type
_entity_poly.pdbx_seq_one_letter_code
_entity_poly.pdbx_strand_id
1 'polypeptide(L)'
;MSDMRLMPLIIGSVILVVTIFAGFIGFSGEGSESMDVPSCSTGISGLDICDKSAMLEQNIPIPNAVNRIIVANFVIQWDSPDAWIGIVDASDADQCINSGEGYLLCDTEDLTFFEGGPDSSGEIDWTL
;
A
#
# COMPACT_ATOMS: atom_id res chain seq x y z
N MET A 1 -14.55 -21.68 53.13
CA MET A 1 -13.46 -20.70 52.91
C MET A 1 -12.90 -20.83 51.50
N SER A 2 -13.76 -20.87 50.47
CA SER A 2 -13.34 -21.14 49.07
C SER A 2 -13.73 -20.04 48.07
N ASP A 3 -14.56 -19.06 48.48
CA ASP A 3 -15.18 -18.12 47.52
C ASP A 3 -14.40 -16.82 47.28
N MET A 4 -13.57 -16.38 48.22
CA MET A 4 -12.92 -15.05 48.16
C MET A 4 -11.86 -14.93 47.04
N ARG A 5 -11.37 -16.07 46.53
CA ARG A 5 -10.34 -16.12 45.46
C ARG A 5 -10.90 -16.51 44.09
N LEU A 6 -12.10 -17.07 44.03
CA LEU A 6 -12.74 -17.49 42.78
C LEU A 6 -13.41 -16.31 42.06
N MET A 7 -14.06 -15.44 42.84
CA MET A 7 -14.72 -14.24 42.33
C MET A 7 -13.77 -13.33 41.50
N PRO A 8 -12.56 -12.96 41.98
CA PRO A 8 -11.65 -12.13 41.18
C PRO A 8 -11.08 -12.86 39.96
N LEU A 9 -10.96 -14.20 39.99
CA LEU A 9 -10.51 -14.99 38.84
C LEU A 9 -11.54 -14.99 37.72
N ILE A 10 -12.82 -15.16 38.06
CA ILE A 10 -13.92 -15.13 37.08
C ILE A 10 -14.03 -13.72 36.47
N ILE A 11 -14.03 -12.68 37.30
CA ILE A 11 -14.11 -11.29 36.85
C ILE A 11 -12.91 -10.93 35.97
N GLY A 12 -11.69 -11.30 36.38
CA GLY A 12 -10.48 -11.09 35.58
C GLY A 12 -10.53 -11.81 34.24
N SER A 13 -11.03 -13.05 34.21
CA SER A 13 -11.20 -13.81 32.97
C SER A 13 -12.24 -13.17 32.04
N VAL A 14 -13.35 -12.67 32.59
CA VAL A 14 -14.39 -11.99 31.79
C VAL A 14 -13.85 -10.68 31.22
N ILE A 15 -13.15 -9.88 32.02
CA ILE A 15 -12.56 -8.61 31.55
C ILE A 15 -11.53 -8.87 30.45
N LEU A 16 -10.64 -9.86 30.63
CA LEU A 16 -9.64 -10.24 29.62
C LEU A 16 -10.30 -10.61 28.28
N VAL A 17 -11.33 -11.45 28.33
CA VAL A 17 -12.10 -11.86 27.14
C VAL A 17 -12.74 -10.64 26.49
N VAL A 18 -13.41 -9.79 27.26
CA VAL A 18 -14.06 -8.57 26.73
C VAL A 18 -13.05 -7.61 26.12
N THR A 19 -11.88 -7.40 26.74
CA THR A 19 -10.85 -6.52 26.16
C THR A 19 -10.24 -7.07 24.89
N ILE A 20 -10.12 -8.40 24.76
CA ILE A 20 -9.66 -9.03 23.51
C ILE A 20 -10.68 -8.79 22.40
N PHE A 21 -11.97 -9.01 22.65
CA PHE A 21 -13.00 -8.84 21.61
C PHE A 21 -13.34 -7.37 21.32
N ALA A 22 -13.35 -6.50 22.33
CA ALA A 22 -13.64 -5.08 22.18
C ALA A 22 -12.44 -4.29 21.64
N GLY A 23 -11.20 -4.72 21.94
CA GLY A 23 -9.97 -4.03 21.54
C GLY A 23 -9.70 -4.01 20.04
N PHE A 24 -10.35 -4.89 19.26
CA PHE A 24 -10.26 -4.87 17.79
C PHE A 24 -11.24 -3.90 17.14
N ILE A 25 -12.28 -3.46 17.86
CA ILE A 25 -13.28 -2.50 17.34
C ILE A 25 -12.74 -1.09 17.58
N GLY A 26 -11.93 -0.58 16.65
CA GLY A 26 -11.49 0.82 16.72
C GLY A 26 -10.13 1.14 16.12
N PHE A 27 -9.44 0.16 15.51
CA PHE A 27 -8.23 0.46 14.76
C PHE A 27 -8.60 0.91 13.34
N SER A 28 -8.96 2.18 13.20
CA SER A 28 -9.13 2.86 11.91
C SER A 28 -8.09 3.98 11.82
N GLY A 29 -7.31 3.97 10.74
CA GLY A 29 -6.40 5.05 10.40
C GLY A 29 -6.72 5.52 9.00
N GLU A 30 -6.69 6.83 8.80
CA GLU A 30 -6.77 7.49 7.50
C GLU A 30 -5.48 8.27 7.28
N GLY A 31 -4.95 8.22 6.06
CA GLY A 31 -3.72 8.89 5.69
C GLY A 31 -3.78 9.26 4.21
N SER A 32 -3.17 10.40 3.88
CA SER A 32 -3.02 10.86 2.49
C SER A 32 -1.58 11.30 2.30
N GLU A 33 -0.90 10.67 1.36
CA GLU A 33 0.44 11.04 0.92
C GLU A 33 0.33 11.56 -0.52
N SER A 34 0.89 12.73 -0.78
CA SER A 34 0.98 13.30 -2.12
C SER A 34 2.37 13.08 -2.66
N MET A 35 2.46 12.60 -3.90
CA MET A 35 3.74 12.31 -4.53
C MET A 35 3.80 12.95 -5.91
N ASP A 36 4.95 13.56 -6.22
CA ASP A 36 5.18 14.16 -7.53
C ASP A 36 5.49 13.05 -8.55
N VAL A 37 4.70 12.98 -9.62
CA VAL A 37 4.95 12.07 -10.73
C VAL A 37 5.84 12.79 -11.75
N PRO A 38 7.03 12.24 -12.08
CA PRO A 38 7.92 12.86 -13.06
C PRO A 38 7.26 12.87 -14.45
N SER A 39 7.23 14.05 -15.07
CA SER A 39 6.67 14.19 -16.41
C SER A 39 7.65 13.74 -17.50
N CYS A 40 7.14 13.03 -18.50
CA CYS A 40 7.89 12.65 -19.71
C CYS A 40 8.50 13.87 -20.44
N SER A 41 7.89 15.05 -20.33
CA SER A 41 8.33 16.26 -21.02
C SER A 41 9.62 16.87 -20.47
N THR A 42 9.96 16.62 -19.20
CA THR A 42 11.15 17.24 -18.57
C THR A 42 12.35 16.33 -18.55
N GLY A 43 12.17 15.02 -18.70
CA GLY A 43 13.23 14.01 -18.74
C GLY A 43 14.09 13.98 -17.47
N ILE A 44 14.27 12.78 -16.89
CA ILE A 44 15.48 12.58 -16.06
C ILE A 44 16.67 12.59 -17.03
N SER A 45 17.71 13.34 -16.68
CA SER A 45 18.80 13.69 -17.61
C SER A 45 19.46 12.43 -18.24
N GLY A 46 19.04 12.08 -19.47
CA GLY A 46 19.69 11.07 -20.30
C GLY A 46 19.01 9.69 -20.39
N LEU A 47 17.81 9.49 -19.84
CA LEU A 47 17.06 8.24 -19.96
C LEU A 47 15.68 8.51 -20.58
N ASP A 48 15.31 7.71 -21.59
CA ASP A 48 14.02 7.81 -22.26
C ASP A 48 12.93 7.18 -21.38
N ILE A 49 12.32 8.02 -20.54
CA ILE A 49 11.26 7.61 -19.61
C ILE A 49 9.89 7.56 -20.28
N CYS A 50 9.75 7.98 -21.54
CA CYS A 50 8.45 7.93 -22.22
C CYS A 50 8.04 6.49 -22.56
N ASP A 51 9.04 5.64 -22.81
CA ASP A 51 8.84 4.24 -23.19
C ASP A 51 9.00 3.29 -21.99
N LYS A 52 9.33 3.82 -20.80
CA LYS A 52 9.57 3.05 -19.57
C LYS A 52 8.61 3.49 -18.47
N SER A 53 8.26 2.57 -17.59
CA SER A 53 7.48 2.86 -16.39
C SER A 53 8.40 3.29 -15.25
N ALA A 54 8.05 4.37 -14.55
CA ALA A 54 8.74 4.77 -13.32
C ALA A 54 8.08 4.12 -12.10
N MET A 55 8.79 3.19 -11.47
CA MET A 55 8.41 2.56 -10.20
C MET A 55 9.10 3.28 -9.05
N LEU A 56 8.44 3.37 -7.89
CA LEU A 56 9.06 3.94 -6.69
C LEU A 56 10.08 2.97 -6.10
N GLU A 57 11.24 3.49 -5.68
CA GLU A 57 12.20 2.69 -4.91
C GLU A 57 11.68 2.33 -3.50
N GLN A 58 10.74 3.11 -2.98
CA GLN A 58 10.17 2.87 -1.65
C GLN A 58 8.91 2.00 -1.75
N ASN A 59 8.96 0.85 -1.09
CA ASN A 59 7.80 -0.02 -0.93
C ASN A 59 6.85 0.53 0.12
N ILE A 60 5.55 0.38 -0.11
CA ILE A 60 4.52 0.63 0.91
C ILE A 60 4.47 -0.60 1.82
N PRO A 61 4.94 -0.53 3.08
CA PRO A 61 4.98 -1.70 3.95
C PRO A 61 3.56 -2.03 4.42
N ILE A 62 2.92 -3.03 3.80
CA ILE A 62 1.68 -3.63 4.31
C ILE A 62 2.04 -4.51 5.51
N PRO A 63 1.68 -4.16 6.76
CA PRO A 63 2.11 -4.94 7.92
C PRO A 63 1.43 -6.32 7.90
N ASN A 64 2.23 -7.40 7.80
CA ASN A 64 1.71 -8.77 7.68
C ASN A 64 0.80 -9.21 8.85
N ALA A 65 0.95 -8.61 10.04
CA ALA A 65 0.12 -8.91 11.21
C ALA A 65 -1.36 -8.54 11.04
N VAL A 66 -1.70 -7.70 10.05
CA VAL A 66 -3.04 -7.19 9.81
C VAL A 66 -3.69 -7.68 8.50
N ASN A 67 -2.96 -8.45 7.69
CA ASN A 67 -3.39 -9.00 6.38
C ASN A 67 -4.58 -9.99 6.44
N ARG A 68 -5.23 -10.17 7.61
CA ARG A 68 -6.45 -10.97 7.77
C ARG A 68 -7.55 -10.27 8.58
N ILE A 69 -7.27 -9.12 9.18
CA ILE A 69 -8.15 -8.46 10.15
C ILE A 69 -8.49 -7.03 9.71
N ILE A 70 -7.60 -6.38 8.96
CA ILE A 70 -7.81 -5.02 8.45
C ILE A 70 -8.04 -5.12 6.95
N VAL A 71 -9.19 -4.60 6.51
CA VAL A 71 -9.45 -4.30 5.11
C VAL A 71 -8.85 -2.93 4.84
N ALA A 72 -7.84 -2.85 3.99
CA ALA A 72 -7.23 -1.59 3.60
C ALA A 72 -7.81 -1.16 2.25
N ASN A 73 -8.39 0.04 2.20
CA ASN A 73 -8.86 0.65 0.95
C ASN A 73 -7.85 1.73 0.54
N PHE A 74 -7.35 1.62 -0.68
CA PHE A 74 -6.46 2.58 -1.29
C PHE A 74 -7.18 3.24 -2.45
N VAL A 75 -7.35 4.55 -2.36
CA VAL A 75 -7.88 5.37 -3.44
C VAL A 75 -6.73 6.22 -3.98
N ILE A 76 -6.37 5.98 -5.23
CA ILE A 76 -5.29 6.69 -5.92
C ILE A 76 -5.94 7.48 -7.06
N GLN A 77 -5.74 8.80 -7.07
CA GLN A 77 -6.27 9.70 -8.10
C GLN A 77 -5.15 10.52 -8.72
N TRP A 78 -5.26 10.80 -10.01
CA TRP A 78 -4.34 11.67 -10.72
C TRP A 78 -5.08 12.49 -11.78
N ASP A 79 -4.67 13.75 -11.95
CA ASP A 79 -5.32 14.69 -12.85
C ASP A 79 -4.70 14.76 -14.26
N SER A 80 -3.57 14.06 -14.47
CA SER A 80 -2.85 14.11 -15.76
C SER A 80 -3.46 13.13 -16.77
N PRO A 81 -4.03 13.60 -17.89
CA PRO A 81 -4.74 12.76 -18.86
C PRO A 81 -3.82 11.81 -19.64
N ASP A 82 -2.53 12.15 -19.75
CA ASP A 82 -1.52 11.37 -20.48
C ASP A 82 -0.64 10.55 -19.52
N ALA A 83 -1.06 10.39 -18.26
CA ALA A 83 -0.38 9.57 -17.27
C ALA A 83 -1.29 8.46 -16.77
N TRP A 84 -0.68 7.40 -16.28
CA TRP A 84 -1.35 6.31 -15.61
C TRP A 84 -0.52 5.87 -14.40
N ILE A 85 -1.18 5.30 -13.40
CA ILE A 85 -0.53 4.71 -12.23
C ILE A 85 -0.89 3.22 -12.21
N GLY A 86 0.01 2.37 -11.74
CA GLY A 86 -0.24 0.93 -11.63
C GLY A 86 0.35 0.38 -10.34
N ILE A 87 -0.32 -0.61 -9.76
CA ILE A 87 0.15 -1.33 -8.58
C ILE A 87 0.78 -2.65 -9.07
N VAL A 88 2.03 -2.89 -8.71
CA VAL A 88 2.81 -4.08 -9.09
C VAL A 88 3.38 -4.76 -7.86
N ASP A 89 3.87 -5.99 -8.00
CA ASP A 89 4.55 -6.68 -6.91
C ASP A 89 5.92 -6.03 -6.63
N ALA A 90 6.32 -5.99 -5.35
CA ALA A 90 7.63 -5.46 -4.98
C ALA A 90 8.80 -6.24 -5.61
N SER A 91 8.59 -7.51 -5.97
CA SER A 91 9.58 -8.32 -6.70
C SER A 91 9.83 -7.86 -8.13
N ASP A 92 8.90 -7.12 -8.75
CA ASP A 92 9.13 -6.52 -10.07
C ASP A 92 10.23 -5.43 -10.03
N ALA A 93 10.63 -4.95 -8.84
CA ALA A 93 11.77 -4.04 -8.69
C ALA A 93 13.10 -4.67 -9.15
N ASP A 94 13.25 -6.00 -9.07
CA ASP A 94 14.50 -6.71 -9.37
C ASP A 94 14.87 -6.66 -10.87
N GLN A 95 13.90 -6.41 -11.74
CA GLN A 95 14.09 -6.28 -13.19
C GLN A 95 14.26 -4.83 -13.65
N CYS A 96 14.15 -3.86 -12.75
CA CYS A 96 14.20 -2.45 -13.08
C CYS A 96 15.60 -1.84 -12.90
N ILE A 97 15.89 -0.78 -13.66
CA ILE A 97 17.16 -0.06 -13.59
C ILE A 97 17.01 1.12 -12.64
N ASN A 98 17.94 1.25 -11.68
CA ASN A 98 17.94 2.39 -10.77
C ASN A 98 18.29 3.70 -11.51
N SER A 99 17.40 4.68 -11.44
CA SER A 99 17.59 6.00 -12.08
C SER A 99 18.43 6.98 -11.26
N GLY A 100 18.67 6.71 -9.97
CA GLY A 100 19.40 7.57 -9.04
C GLY A 100 18.58 8.71 -8.41
N GLU A 101 17.31 8.86 -8.80
CA GLU A 101 16.42 9.96 -8.40
C GLU A 101 15.24 9.50 -7.52
N GLY A 102 15.35 8.35 -6.84
CA GLY A 102 14.24 7.79 -6.04
C GLY A 102 13.30 6.87 -6.83
N TYR A 103 13.60 6.64 -8.10
CA TYR A 103 12.77 5.85 -9.02
C TYR A 103 13.57 4.71 -9.67
N LEU A 104 12.88 3.61 -9.93
CA LEU A 104 13.33 2.53 -10.78
C LEU A 104 12.66 2.66 -12.14
N LEU A 105 13.41 2.42 -13.21
CA LEU A 105 12.91 2.40 -14.58
C LEU A 105 12.69 0.95 -15.00
N CYS A 106 11.44 0.64 -15.29
CA CYS A 106 11.00 -0.69 -15.64
C CYS A 106 10.49 -0.70 -17.09
N ASP A 107 10.71 -1.80 -17.79
CA ASP A 107 10.01 -2.07 -19.04
C ASP A 107 8.54 -2.33 -18.76
N THR A 108 7.66 -1.51 -19.33
CA THR A 108 6.20 -1.60 -19.07
C THR A 108 5.63 -2.97 -19.47
N GLU A 109 6.20 -3.60 -20.49
CA GLU A 109 5.80 -4.93 -20.97
C GLU A 109 6.19 -6.08 -20.03
N ASP A 110 7.17 -5.86 -19.16
CA ASP A 110 7.65 -6.85 -18.21
C ASP A 110 6.96 -6.74 -16.84
N LEU A 111 6.18 -5.67 -16.61
CA LEU A 111 5.46 -5.45 -15.36
C LEU A 111 4.13 -6.20 -15.32
N THR A 112 3.84 -6.81 -14.16
CA THR A 112 2.53 -7.42 -13.91
C THR A 112 1.71 -6.54 -12.98
N PHE A 113 0.74 -5.83 -13.56
CA PHE A 113 -0.15 -4.96 -12.80
C PHE A 113 -1.22 -5.77 -12.07
N PHE A 114 -1.32 -5.56 -10.74
CA PHE A 114 -2.44 -6.04 -9.94
C PHE A 114 -3.69 -5.18 -10.16
N GLU A 115 -3.50 -3.86 -10.21
CA GLU A 115 -4.56 -2.88 -10.42
C GLU A 115 -3.98 -1.65 -11.14
N GLY A 116 -4.80 -0.93 -11.90
CA GLY A 116 -4.35 0.22 -12.69
C GLY A 116 -3.63 -0.16 -13.98
N GLY A 117 -2.60 0.61 -14.34
CA GLY A 117 -1.81 0.40 -15.56
C GLY A 117 -2.25 1.28 -16.74
N PRO A 118 -1.68 1.05 -17.94
CA PRO A 118 -1.91 1.90 -19.12
C PRO A 118 -3.37 2.05 -19.55
N ASP A 119 -4.22 1.07 -19.20
CA ASP A 119 -5.64 1.07 -19.53
C ASP A 119 -6.52 1.78 -18.47
N SER A 120 -5.92 2.28 -17.38
CA SER A 120 -6.64 2.96 -16.29
C SER A 120 -6.80 4.46 -16.55
N SER A 121 -7.90 5.05 -16.07
CA SER A 121 -8.23 6.45 -16.32
C SER A 121 -8.55 7.21 -15.04
N GLY A 122 -7.58 7.99 -14.54
CA GLY A 122 -7.77 9.05 -13.53
C GLY A 122 -7.99 8.58 -12.09
N GLU A 123 -8.37 7.32 -11.86
CA GLU A 123 -8.59 6.77 -10.52
C GLU A 123 -8.35 5.25 -10.48
N ILE A 124 -7.81 4.79 -9.35
CA ILE A 124 -7.74 3.39 -8.95
C ILE A 124 -8.35 3.26 -7.55
N ASP A 125 -9.27 2.31 -7.40
CA ASP A 125 -9.79 1.87 -6.11
C ASP A 125 -9.37 0.42 -5.89
N TRP A 126 -8.47 0.21 -4.92
CA TRP A 126 -7.91 -1.09 -4.61
C TRP A 126 -8.14 -1.46 -3.15
N THR A 127 -8.68 -2.65 -2.93
CA THR A 127 -8.95 -3.20 -1.59
C THR A 127 -8.13 -4.48 -1.36
N LEU A 128 -7.43 -4.51 -0.23
CA LEU A 128 -6.69 -5.66 0.31
C LEU A 128 -7.45 -6.35 1.45
#